data_AF-A0A934UM62-F1
#
_entry.id   AF-A0A934UM62-F1
#
_cell.length_a   1.000
_cell.length_b   1.000
_cell.length_c   1.000
_cell.angle_alpha   90.00
_cell.angle_beta   90.00
_cell.angle_gamma   90.00
#
_symmetry.space_group_name_H-M   'P 1'
#
loop_
_entity.id
_entity.type
_entity.pdbx_description
1 polymer ?
#
loop_
_entity_poly.entity_id
_entity_poly.type
_entity_poly.pdbx_seq_one_letter_code
_entity_poly.pdbx_strand_id
1 'polypeptide(L)'
;MEDEVVIACRKNYRLFLFVQMELARQHFSWLKLSLNGRMISGSGVLEVGDRRYQVDLNYSPFFPIRFDRILIKGISYHPKIHVYGDLSLCLYHPVQDMPLFRTIPLVEMIPWISEWCVHYQEWQKYGVWLGKEISH
;
A
#
# COMPACT_ATOMS: atom_id res chain seq x y z
N MET A 1 15.73 16.08 7.60
CA MET A 1 16.75 15.09 8.02
C MET A 1 16.18 13.74 7.66
N GLU A 2 16.79 13.04 6.70
CA GLU A 2 16.29 11.74 6.26
C GLU A 2 16.56 10.70 7.35
N ASP A 3 15.54 9.92 7.71
CA ASP A 3 15.63 8.92 8.78
C ASP A 3 16.75 7.91 8.48
N GLU A 4 17.60 7.63 9.46
CA GLU A 4 18.71 6.66 9.34
C GLU A 4 18.25 5.30 8.84
N VAL A 5 17.01 4.90 9.18
CA VAL A 5 16.41 3.65 8.72
C VAL A 5 16.15 3.66 7.23
N VAL A 6 15.65 4.77 6.69
CA VAL A 6 15.42 4.91 5.24
C VAL A 6 16.75 4.88 4.49
N ILE A 7 17.79 5.52 5.03
CA ILE A 7 19.15 5.49 4.48
C ILE A 7 19.67 4.05 4.47
N ALA A 8 19.50 3.30 5.56
CA ALA A 8 19.91 1.90 5.66
C ALA A 8 19.16 1.00 4.67
N CYS A 9 17.83 1.17 4.54
CA CYS A 9 17.00 0.48 3.55
C CYS A 9 17.51 0.74 2.12
N ARG A 10 17.84 1.99 1.77
CA ARG A 10 18.35 2.33 0.43
C ARG A 10 19.74 1.78 0.17
N LYS A 11 20.64 1.84 1.16
CA LYS A 11 22.00 1.29 1.04
C LYS A 11 21.98 -0.22 0.78
N ASN A 12 21.06 -0.94 1.42
CA ASN A 12 20.91 -2.39 1.31
C ASN A 12 19.67 -2.81 0.52
N TYR A 13 19.23 -1.99 -0.44
CA TYR A 13 17.90 -2.11 -1.05
C TYR A 13 17.61 -3.49 -1.65
N ARG A 14 18.62 -4.17 -2.21
CA ARG A 14 18.43 -5.52 -2.80
C ARG A 14 17.96 -6.53 -1.76
N LEU A 15 18.68 -6.61 -0.63
CA LEU A 15 18.33 -7.53 0.47
C LEU A 15 17.01 -7.11 1.11
N PHE A 16 16.84 -5.81 1.38
CA PHE A 16 15.61 -5.26 1.93
C PHE A 16 14.39 -5.65 1.09
N LEU A 17 14.40 -5.35 -0.22
CA LEU A 17 13.29 -5.67 -1.12
C LEU A 17 13.08 -7.18 -1.26
N PHE A 18 14.14 -7.98 -1.30
CA PHE A 18 14.02 -9.43 -1.36
C PHE A 18 13.27 -9.99 -0.14
N VAL A 19 13.66 -9.58 1.07
CA VAL A 19 12.98 -10.01 2.31
C VAL A 19 11.52 -9.59 2.33
N GLN A 20 11.22 -8.33 1.97
CA GLN A 20 9.85 -7.82 1.89
C GLN A 20 8.99 -8.61 0.89
N MET A 21 9.55 -8.95 -0.27
CA MET A 21 8.87 -9.74 -1.29
C MET A 21 8.58 -11.17 -0.84
N GLU A 22 9.58 -11.86 -0.27
CA GLU A 22 9.42 -13.26 0.13
C GLU A 22 8.46 -13.41 1.30
N LEU A 23 8.48 -12.51 2.28
CA LEU A 23 7.49 -12.49 3.36
C LEU A 23 6.07 -12.28 2.80
N ALA A 24 5.89 -11.31 1.91
CA ALA A 24 4.59 -11.07 1.31
C ALA A 24 4.09 -12.27 0.48
N ARG A 25 4.97 -12.93 -0.29
CA ARG A 25 4.64 -14.13 -1.08
C ARG A 25 4.16 -15.31 -0.21
N GLN A 26 4.72 -15.46 0.99
CA GLN A 26 4.33 -16.53 1.92
C GLN A 26 2.90 -16.38 2.46
N HIS A 27 2.42 -15.14 2.57
CA HIS A 27 1.12 -14.84 3.19
C HIS A 27 0.02 -14.47 2.20
N PHE A 28 0.37 -14.00 0.98
CA PHE A 28 -0.59 -13.41 0.04
C PHE A 28 -0.50 -14.03 -1.34
N SER A 29 -1.02 -15.26 -1.48
CA SER A 29 -1.00 -16.03 -2.74
C SER A 29 -1.78 -15.37 -3.89
N TRP A 30 -2.71 -14.47 -3.58
CA TRP A 30 -3.48 -13.71 -4.57
C TRP A 30 -2.64 -12.64 -5.29
N LEU A 31 -1.48 -12.27 -4.75
CA LEU A 31 -0.61 -11.24 -5.26
C LEU A 31 0.66 -11.84 -5.91
N LYS A 32 0.83 -11.64 -7.22
CA LYS A 32 2.04 -12.05 -7.92
C LYS A 32 3.07 -10.93 -7.85
N LEU A 33 4.14 -11.15 -7.10
CA LEU A 33 5.22 -10.18 -6.89
C LEU A 33 6.45 -10.52 -7.73
N SER A 34 7.20 -9.52 -8.19
CA SER A 34 8.54 -9.65 -8.79
C SER A 34 9.44 -8.47 -8.40
N LEU A 35 10.75 -8.69 -8.42
CA LEU A 35 11.73 -7.61 -8.31
C LEU A 35 12.01 -7.01 -9.69
N ASN A 36 11.78 -5.71 -9.83
CA ASN A 36 12.05 -4.94 -11.04
C ASN A 36 13.04 -3.82 -10.70
N GLY A 37 14.33 -4.10 -10.80
CA GLY A 37 15.40 -3.13 -10.50
C GLY A 37 15.45 -2.72 -9.03
N ARG A 38 14.98 -1.51 -8.70
CA ARG A 38 15.00 -0.93 -7.33
C ARG A 38 13.62 -0.92 -6.67
N MET A 39 12.70 -1.76 -7.15
CA MET A 39 11.36 -1.87 -6.61
C MET A 39 10.83 -3.30 -6.71
N ILE A 40 9.89 -3.61 -5.84
CA ILE A 40 8.96 -4.72 -6.01
C ILE A 40 7.81 -4.20 -6.86
N SER A 41 7.39 -4.96 -7.86
CA SER A 41 6.10 -4.77 -8.52
C SER A 41 5.26 -6.01 -8.31
N GLY A 42 3.94 -5.83 -8.35
CA GLY A 42 3.05 -6.96 -8.46
C GLY A 42 1.65 -6.56 -8.85
N SER A 43 0.88 -7.59 -9.17
CA SER A 43 -0.53 -7.45 -9.42
C SER A 43 -1.27 -8.69 -8.98
N GLY A 44 -2.54 -8.50 -8.66
CA GLY A 44 -3.39 -9.55 -8.13
C GLY A 44 -4.85 -9.19 -8.23
N VAL A 45 -5.70 -10.18 -7.98
CA VAL A 45 -7.14 -9.98 -7.83
C VAL A 45 -7.47 -10.27 -6.38
N LEU A 46 -7.92 -9.25 -5.66
CA LEU A 46 -8.37 -9.35 -4.29
C LEU A 46 -9.89 -9.51 -4.28
N GLU A 47 -10.38 -10.54 -3.60
CA GLU A 47 -11.81 -10.78 -3.42
C GLU A 47 -12.25 -10.29 -2.03
N VAL A 48 -13.25 -9.42 -1.99
CA VAL A 48 -13.80 -8.85 -0.75
C VAL A 48 -15.32 -8.89 -0.85
N GLY A 49 -15.95 -9.77 -0.07
CA GLY A 49 -17.38 -10.01 -0.17
C GLY A 49 -17.76 -10.59 -1.54
N ASP A 50 -18.69 -9.93 -2.23
CA ASP A 50 -19.15 -10.28 -3.58
C ASP A 50 -18.40 -9.56 -4.71
N ARG A 51 -17.31 -8.84 -4.37
CA ARG A 51 -16.56 -8.01 -5.32
C ARG A 51 -15.14 -8.46 -5.52
N ARG A 52 -14.61 -8.16 -6.71
CA ARG A 52 -13.23 -8.43 -7.11
C ARG A 52 -12.54 -7.13 -7.49
N TYR A 53 -11.36 -6.93 -6.94
CA TYR A 53 -10.54 -5.74 -7.15
C TYR A 53 -9.23 -6.13 -7.82
N GLN A 54 -8.97 -5.56 -8.99
CA GLN A 54 -7.65 -5.70 -9.59
C GLN A 54 -6.71 -4.69 -8.95
N VAL A 55 -5.73 -5.21 -8.22
CA VAL A 55 -4.74 -4.43 -7.47
C VAL A 55 -3.42 -4.45 -8.22
N ASP A 56 -2.84 -3.27 -8.43
CA ASP A 56 -1.46 -3.10 -8.87
C ASP A 56 -0.65 -2.51 -7.70
N LEU A 57 0.51 -3.07 -7.42
CA LEU A 57 1.35 -2.71 -6.28
C LEU A 57 2.77 -2.44 -6.74
N ASN A 58 3.33 -1.30 -6.33
CA ASN A 58 4.76 -1.04 -6.38
C ASN A 58 5.28 -0.67 -5.00
N TYR A 59 6.46 -1.17 -4.62
CA TYR A 59 7.09 -0.88 -3.34
C TYR A 59 8.59 -0.62 -3.50
N SER A 60 9.06 0.53 -3.02
CA SER A 60 10.45 0.96 -3.14
C SER A 60 10.84 1.94 -2.03
N PRO A 61 12.03 1.77 -1.39
CA PRO A 61 12.55 2.78 -0.46
C PRO A 61 13.00 4.07 -1.16
N PHE A 62 12.96 4.12 -2.50
CA PHE A 62 13.32 5.29 -3.30
C PHE A 62 12.12 6.14 -3.72
N PHE A 63 10.89 5.72 -3.40
CA PHE A 63 9.74 6.58 -3.61
C PHE A 63 9.71 7.73 -2.59
N PRO A 64 9.31 8.93 -3.01
CA PRO A 64 9.20 10.07 -2.10
C PRO A 64 8.03 9.86 -1.13
N ILE A 65 8.22 10.30 0.11
CA ILE A 65 7.24 10.35 1.22
C ILE A 65 6.84 8.96 1.73
N ARG A 66 6.37 8.08 0.86
CA ARG A 66 5.87 6.73 1.17
C ARG A 66 6.49 5.70 0.24
N PHE A 67 6.78 4.51 0.78
CA PHE A 67 7.48 3.44 0.06
C PHE A 67 6.57 2.72 -0.95
N ASP A 68 5.26 2.86 -0.84
CA ASP A 68 4.30 2.12 -1.66
C ASP A 68 3.57 3.01 -2.66
N ARG A 69 3.15 2.40 -3.78
CA ARG A 69 2.17 2.92 -4.74
C ARG A 69 1.23 1.76 -5.05
N ILE A 70 0.11 1.73 -4.36
CA ILE A 70 -0.90 0.68 -4.50
C ILE A 70 -2.11 1.28 -5.18
N LEU A 71 -2.58 0.69 -6.28
CA LEU A 71 -3.70 1.17 -7.08
C LEU A 71 -4.74 0.08 -7.21
N ILE A 72 -6.01 0.49 -7.28
CA ILE A 72 -7.13 -0.36 -7.66
C ILE A 72 -7.65 0.12 -9.01
N LYS A 73 -7.73 -0.79 -9.99
CA LYS A 73 -8.23 -0.43 -11.33
C LYS A 73 -9.71 -0.05 -11.28
N GLY A 74 -10.06 0.96 -12.07
CA GLY A 74 -11.44 1.45 -12.20
C GLY A 74 -11.89 2.42 -11.10
N ILE A 75 -10.98 2.85 -10.22
CA ILE A 75 -11.26 3.90 -9.24
C ILE A 75 -10.99 5.28 -9.86
N SER A 76 -11.97 6.18 -9.70
CA SER A 76 -11.82 7.60 -10.01
C SER A 76 -11.62 8.39 -8.73
N TYR A 77 -10.80 9.44 -8.78
CA TYR A 77 -10.53 10.29 -7.62
C TYR A 77 -11.83 10.84 -7.02
N HIS A 78 -11.94 10.74 -5.70
CA HIS A 78 -12.96 11.42 -4.91
C HIS A 78 -12.35 11.80 -3.54
N PRO A 79 -12.58 13.01 -3.01
CA PRO A 79 -11.92 13.46 -1.78
C PRO A 79 -12.27 12.61 -0.54
N LYS A 80 -13.36 11.85 -0.58
CA LYS A 80 -13.83 10.98 0.53
C LYS A 80 -13.44 9.51 0.42
N ILE A 81 -12.64 9.10 -0.57
CA ILE A 81 -12.32 7.67 -0.77
C ILE A 81 -10.86 7.34 -0.47
N HIS A 82 -10.16 8.17 0.30
CA HIS A 82 -8.81 7.86 0.80
C HIS A 82 -7.84 7.41 -0.30
N VAL A 83 -7.69 8.23 -1.33
CA VAL A 83 -6.68 8.08 -2.38
C VAL A 83 -5.88 9.38 -2.51
N TYR A 84 -4.61 9.28 -2.89
CA TYR A 84 -3.81 10.45 -3.25
C TYR A 84 -4.14 10.93 -4.66
N GLY A 85 -3.57 12.08 -5.06
CA GLY A 85 -3.72 12.65 -6.41
C GLY A 85 -3.25 11.73 -7.54
N ASP A 86 -2.35 10.78 -7.26
CA ASP A 86 -1.90 9.76 -8.22
C ASP A 86 -2.77 8.48 -8.21
N LEU A 87 -3.92 8.52 -7.52
CA LEU A 87 -4.84 7.42 -7.28
C LEU A 87 -4.27 6.27 -6.44
N SER A 88 -3.06 6.42 -5.89
CA SER A 88 -2.56 5.43 -4.94
C SER A 88 -3.36 5.48 -3.63
N LEU A 89 -3.57 4.32 -3.01
CA LEU A 89 -4.37 4.20 -1.80
C LEU A 89 -3.69 4.92 -0.62
N CYS A 90 -4.48 5.69 0.11
CA CYS A 90 -4.06 6.25 1.38
C CYS A 90 -4.35 5.27 2.53
N LEU A 91 -3.44 4.32 2.71
CA LEU A 91 -3.55 3.27 3.73
C LEU A 91 -3.04 3.69 5.12
N TYR A 92 -2.23 4.74 5.20
CA TYR A 92 -1.66 5.28 6.44
C TYR A 92 -1.24 6.74 6.22
N HIS A 93 -1.22 7.54 7.29
CA HIS A 93 -0.72 8.90 7.27
C HIS A 93 0.81 8.91 7.47
N PRO A 94 1.60 9.39 6.49
CA PRO A 94 3.06 9.28 6.51
C PRO A 94 3.76 10.06 7.63
N VAL A 95 3.06 10.96 8.33
CA VAL A 95 3.61 11.74 9.46
C VAL A 95 3.05 11.30 10.82
N GLN A 96 1.84 10.75 10.86
CA GLN A 96 1.14 10.46 12.12
C GLN A 96 1.23 8.96 12.46
N ASP A 97 1.12 8.10 11.44
CA ASP A 97 1.17 6.65 11.61
C ASP A 97 2.57 6.08 11.35
N MET A 98 3.46 6.87 10.75
CA MET A 98 4.83 6.42 10.50
C MET A 98 5.55 6.27 11.84
N PRO A 99 5.99 5.06 12.19
CA PRO A 99 6.51 4.85 13.52
C PRO A 99 7.96 5.35 13.60
N LEU A 100 8.33 5.88 14.77
CA LEU A 100 9.70 6.34 15.02
C LEU A 100 10.70 5.21 14.78
N PHE A 101 11.74 5.50 13.98
CA PHE A 101 12.85 4.59 13.71
C PHE A 101 12.43 3.24 13.08
N ARG A 102 11.31 3.19 12.34
CA ARG A 102 10.99 2.04 11.48
C ARG A 102 10.25 2.45 10.21
N THR A 103 10.41 1.64 9.17
CA THR A 103 9.59 1.70 7.96
C THR A 103 8.40 0.77 8.10
N ILE A 104 7.35 0.98 7.32
CA ILE A 104 6.20 0.07 7.29
C ILE A 104 6.52 -1.09 6.32
N PRO A 105 6.56 -2.35 6.80
CA PRO A 105 6.78 -3.51 5.96
C PRO A 105 5.64 -3.73 4.96
N LEU A 106 5.98 -4.27 3.79
CA LEU A 106 5.00 -4.64 2.76
C LEU A 106 3.95 -5.63 3.30
N VAL A 107 4.37 -6.58 4.13
CA VAL A 107 3.49 -7.59 4.74
C VAL A 107 2.43 -6.98 5.66
N GLU A 108 2.73 -5.85 6.31
CA GLU A 108 1.79 -5.13 7.17
C GLU A 108 0.78 -4.29 6.37
N MET A 109 1.19 -3.76 5.20
CA MET A 109 0.31 -2.92 4.38
C MET A 109 -0.70 -3.70 3.55
N ILE A 110 -0.36 -4.91 3.09
CA ILE A 110 -1.24 -5.69 2.19
C ILE A 110 -2.63 -5.93 2.80
N PRO A 111 -2.78 -6.29 4.10
CA PRO A 111 -4.09 -6.40 4.74
C PRO A 111 -4.92 -5.11 4.68
N TRP A 112 -4.30 -3.93 4.78
CA TRP A 112 -5.01 -2.64 4.73
C TRP A 112 -5.66 -2.36 3.37
N ILE A 113 -5.20 -3.01 2.29
CA ILE A 113 -5.87 -2.95 0.97
C ILE A 113 -7.30 -3.54 1.09
N SER A 114 -7.46 -4.62 1.84
CA SER A 114 -8.76 -5.25 2.05
C SER A 114 -9.68 -4.36 2.90
N GLU A 115 -9.14 -3.73 3.95
CA GLU A 115 -9.86 -2.76 4.78
C GLU A 115 -10.34 -1.56 3.95
N TRP A 116 -9.47 -1.00 3.11
CA TRP A 116 -9.84 0.06 2.18
C TRP A 116 -10.97 -0.39 1.24
N CYS A 117 -10.89 -1.61 0.69
CA CYS A 117 -11.94 -2.16 -0.19
C CYS A 117 -13.30 -2.28 0.53
N VAL A 118 -13.31 -2.72 1.79
CA VAL A 118 -14.54 -2.78 2.61
C VAL A 118 -15.14 -1.39 2.75
N HIS A 119 -14.34 -0.40 3.16
CA HIS A 119 -14.83 0.98 3.33
C HIS A 119 -15.27 1.62 2.02
N TYR A 120 -14.62 1.28 0.91
CA TYR A 120 -15.06 1.72 -0.40
C TYR A 120 -16.43 1.14 -0.78
N GLN A 121 -16.72 -0.12 -0.45
CA GLN A 121 -18.06 -0.71 -0.64
C GLN A 121 -19.12 0.00 0.20
N GLU A 122 -18.80 0.29 1.46
CA GLU A 122 -19.67 1.03 2.36
C GLU A 122 -19.94 2.44 1.83
N TRP A 123 -18.91 3.14 1.36
CA TRP A 123 -19.05 4.45 0.76
C TRP A 123 -19.92 4.42 -0.50
N GLN A 124 -19.75 3.42 -1.38
CA GLN A 124 -20.60 3.29 -2.56
C GLN A 124 -22.07 2.99 -2.20
N LYS A 125 -22.32 2.33 -1.07
CA LYS A 125 -23.67 1.97 -0.62
C LYS A 125 -24.36 3.11 0.15
N TYR A 126 -23.63 3.80 1.01
CA TYR A 126 -24.19 4.74 1.98
C TYR A 126 -23.79 6.20 1.71
N GLY A 127 -22.81 6.45 0.84
CA GLY A 127 -22.25 7.78 0.57
C GLY A 127 -21.33 8.32 1.67
N VAL A 128 -21.03 7.50 2.68
CA VAL A 128 -20.22 7.85 3.86
C VAL A 128 -19.09 6.85 4.02
N TRP A 129 -17.88 7.35 4.27
CA TRP A 129 -16.73 6.53 4.61
C TRP A 129 -16.74 6.24 6.11
N LEU A 130 -16.71 4.97 6.49
CA LEU A 130 -16.82 4.54 7.90
C LEU A 130 -15.48 4.12 8.50
N GLY A 131 -14.39 4.16 7.71
CA GLY A 131 -13.05 3.90 8.17
C GLY A 131 -12.49 5.04 9.02
N LYS A 132 -11.45 4.75 9.81
CA LYS A 132 -10.73 5.82 10.53
C LYS A 132 -10.06 6.74 9.52
N GLU A 133 -10.35 8.03 9.63
CA GLU A 133 -9.74 9.06 8.79
C GLU A 133 -8.86 9.98 9.64
N ILE A 134 -7.64 10.22 9.18
CA ILE A 134 -6.87 11.41 9.55
C ILE A 134 -7.05 12.40 8.39
N SER A 135 -7.53 13.60 8.69
CA SER A 135 -7.65 14.66 7.68
C SER A 135 -6.27 15.02 7.12
N HIS A 136 -6.10 14.94 5.79
CA HIS A 136 -4.91 15.40 5.07
C HIS A 136 -4.96 16.91 4.81
#